data_AF-A0A953NR89-F1
#
_entry.id   AF-A0A953NR89-F1
#
_cell.length_a   1.000
_cell.length_b   1.000
_cell.length_c   1.000
_cell.angle_alpha   90.00
_cell.angle_beta   90.00
_cell.angle_gamma   90.00
#
_symmetry.space_group_name_H-M   'P 1'
#
loop_
_entity.id
_entity.type
_entity.pdbx_description
1 polymer ?
#
loop_
_entity_poly.entity_id
_entity_poly.type
_entity_poly.pdbx_seq_one_letter_code
_entity_poly.pdbx_strand_id
1 'polypeptide(L)'
;MADELDWPIEAMPDADSVFMRAHRVHFSNGELHPGVFKEHGGGMSVNWEKYASALETKQQATKNPEDNAVISLPVIAVRQIRDLNVEHTPTPANRAHSDVCGSPTNRELLTQARVKLLRISQVVIPLTHR
;
A
#
# COMPACT_ATOMS: atom_id res chain seq x y z
N MET A 1 5.74 21.45 24.73
CA MET A 1 5.25 21.66 23.36
C MET A 1 5.93 20.59 22.54
N ALA A 2 5.18 19.62 22.02
CA ALA A 2 5.78 18.60 21.16
C ALA A 2 6.06 19.29 19.83
N ASP A 3 7.32 19.42 19.46
CA ASP A 3 7.68 19.79 18.09
C ASP A 3 6.96 18.79 17.17
N GLU A 4 6.04 19.30 16.34
CA GLU A 4 5.44 18.53 15.28
C GLU A 4 6.58 18.06 14.37
N LEU A 5 6.89 16.75 14.43
CA LEU A 5 7.88 16.14 13.57
C LEU A 5 7.31 16.09 12.14
N ASP A 6 7.53 17.18 11.41
CA ASP A 6 7.30 17.27 9.98
C ASP A 6 8.47 16.60 9.26
N TRP A 7 8.24 15.37 8.80
CA TRP A 7 9.16 14.70 7.90
C TRP A 7 9.11 15.37 6.53
N PRO A 8 10.27 15.54 5.86
CA PRO A 8 10.27 16.12 4.52
C PRO A 8 9.53 15.21 3.54
N ILE A 9 8.70 15.82 2.71
CA ILE A 9 8.14 15.17 1.52
C ILE A 9 9.27 14.99 0.50
N GLU A 10 9.34 13.80 -0.10
CA GLU A 10 10.43 13.41 -0.99
C GLU A 10 9.87 12.79 -2.26
N ALA A 11 10.57 12.95 -3.37
CA ALA A 11 10.23 12.26 -4.60
C ALA A 11 10.57 10.77 -4.45
N MET A 12 9.58 9.90 -4.68
CA MET A 12 9.78 8.45 -4.64
C MET A 12 10.37 7.97 -5.99
N PRO A 13 11.58 7.37 -6.00
CA PRO A 13 12.20 6.82 -7.20
C PRO A 13 11.37 5.68 -7.80
N ASP A 14 11.42 5.54 -9.12
CA ASP A 14 10.76 4.45 -9.85
C ASP A 14 11.32 3.06 -9.50
N ALA A 15 12.58 3.00 -9.09
CA ALA A 15 13.26 1.76 -8.71
C ALA A 15 12.79 1.20 -7.37
N ASP A 16 12.09 2.01 -6.57
CA ASP A 16 11.68 1.63 -5.22
C ASP A 16 10.34 0.87 -5.24
N SER A 17 10.01 0.29 -4.09
CA SER A 17 8.74 -0.37 -3.81
C SER A 17 8.02 0.24 -2.60
N VAL A 18 6.72 -0.02 -2.54
CA VAL A 18 5.89 0.28 -1.37
C VAL A 18 5.22 -0.97 -0.83
N PHE A 19 5.06 -1.02 0.48
CA PHE A 19 4.42 -2.11 1.21
C PHE A 19 3.00 -1.73 1.62
N MET A 20 2.06 -2.64 1.41
CA MET A 20 0.68 -2.49 1.84
C MET A 20 0.25 -3.68 2.70
N ARG A 21 -0.46 -3.40 3.80
CA ARG A 21 -1.14 -4.44 4.58
C ARG A 21 -2.36 -4.96 3.82
N ALA A 22 -2.47 -6.27 3.69
CA ALA A 22 -3.61 -6.94 3.09
C ALA A 22 -4.31 -7.80 4.15
N HIS A 23 -5.49 -7.36 4.59
CA HIS A 23 -6.27 -8.08 5.61
C HIS A 23 -6.81 -9.41 5.06
N ARG A 24 -6.88 -10.44 5.91
CA ARG A 24 -7.32 -11.80 5.57
C ARG A 24 -8.67 -11.91 4.85
N VAL A 25 -9.56 -10.94 5.06
CA VAL A 25 -10.88 -10.89 4.39
C VAL A 25 -10.79 -10.67 2.87
N HIS A 26 -9.64 -10.19 2.40
CA HIS A 26 -9.36 -10.02 0.98
C HIS A 26 -8.71 -11.25 0.35
N PHE A 27 -8.56 -12.33 1.12
CA PHE A 27 -8.06 -13.61 0.62
C PHE A 27 -9.21 -14.63 0.57
N SER A 28 -9.28 -15.41 -0.51
CA SER A 28 -10.08 -16.63 -0.57
C SER A 28 -9.22 -17.76 -1.10
N ASN A 29 -9.25 -18.92 -0.43
CA ASN A 29 -8.42 -20.07 -0.77
C ASN A 29 -6.91 -19.75 -0.88
N GLY A 30 -6.43 -18.77 -0.10
CA GLY A 30 -5.03 -18.30 -0.13
C GLY A 30 -4.71 -17.30 -1.24
N GLU A 31 -5.66 -17.00 -2.13
CA GLU A 31 -5.47 -16.04 -3.22
C GLU A 31 -5.97 -14.65 -2.82
N LEU A 32 -5.14 -13.62 -3.08
CA LEU A 32 -5.51 -12.22 -2.87
C LEU A 32 -6.49 -11.75 -3.94
N HIS A 33 -7.51 -11.00 -3.54
CA HIS A 33 -8.50 -10.43 -4.45
C HIS A 33 -8.32 -8.93 -4.68
N PRO A 34 -8.76 -8.41 -5.85
CA PRO A 34 -8.61 -6.99 -6.19
C PRO A 34 -9.30 -6.03 -5.21
N GLY A 35 -10.24 -6.53 -4.39
CA GLY A 35 -10.95 -5.73 -3.39
C GLY A 35 -10.05 -5.16 -2.29
N VAL A 36 -8.81 -5.64 -2.15
CA VAL A 36 -7.81 -5.06 -1.24
C VAL A 36 -7.39 -3.64 -1.66
N PHE A 37 -7.45 -3.34 -2.97
CA PHE A 37 -6.98 -2.06 -3.52
C PHE A 37 -8.08 -1.02 -3.46
N LYS A 38 -8.39 -0.55 -2.26
CA LYS A 38 -9.43 0.45 -2.02
C LYS A 38 -8.80 1.71 -1.42
N GLU A 39 -9.04 2.83 -2.08
CA GLU A 39 -8.70 4.13 -1.53
C GLU A 39 -9.61 4.50 -0.36
N HIS A 40 -9.02 5.15 0.62
CA HIS A 40 -9.67 5.73 1.78
C HIS A 40 -9.18 7.17 1.94
N GLY A 41 -10.09 8.14 1.90
CA GLY A 41 -9.73 9.55 2.13
C GLY A 41 -8.83 10.19 1.06
N GLY A 42 -8.83 9.67 -0.17
CA GLY A 42 -8.10 10.25 -1.31
C GLY A 42 -6.89 9.45 -1.78
N GLY A 43 -6.50 8.40 -1.05
CA GLY A 43 -5.39 7.51 -1.43
C GLY A 43 -5.50 6.15 -0.77
N MET A 44 -4.68 5.22 -1.24
CA MET A 44 -4.50 3.90 -0.64
C MET A 44 -3.19 3.92 0.13
N SER A 45 -3.30 3.87 1.46
CA SER A 45 -2.17 4.00 2.39
C SER A 45 -1.19 2.83 2.23
N VAL A 46 0.07 3.19 2.00
CA VAL A 46 1.20 2.27 1.85
C VAL A 46 2.41 2.82 2.63
N ASN A 47 3.43 1.99 2.78
CA ASN A 47 4.70 2.37 3.37
C ASN A 47 5.83 2.29 2.35
N TRP A 48 6.62 3.33 2.23
CA TRP A 48 7.81 3.33 1.37
C TRP A 48 8.92 2.45 1.97
N GLU A 49 9.45 1.53 1.15
CA GLU A 49 10.50 0.60 1.57
C GLU A 49 11.78 1.27 2.08
N LYS A 50 12.05 2.50 1.66
CA LYS A 50 13.18 3.31 2.15
C LYS A 50 13.14 3.51 3.67
N TYR A 51 11.93 3.56 4.25
CA TYR A 51 11.71 3.92 5.65
C TYR A 51 11.02 2.85 6.49
N ALA A 52 10.47 1.80 5.86
CA ALA A 52 9.90 0.68 6.59
C ALA A 52 10.09 -0.62 5.82
N SER A 53 10.46 -1.67 6.54
CA SER A 53 10.41 -3.04 6.06
C SER A 53 8.96 -3.54 5.94
N ALA A 54 8.80 -4.67 5.23
CA ALA A 54 7.53 -5.37 5.20
C ALA A 54 7.06 -5.79 6.61
N LEU A 55 7.99 -6.18 7.50
CA LEU A 55 7.64 -6.60 8.85
C LEU A 55 7.14 -5.43 9.71
N GLU A 56 7.83 -4.28 9.66
CA GLU A 56 7.37 -3.06 10.33
C GLU A 56 5.99 -2.64 9.79
N THR A 57 5.79 -2.74 8.49
CA THR A 57 4.48 -2.47 7.85
C THR A 57 3.38 -3.37 8.39
N LYS A 58 3.66 -4.67 8.61
CA LYS A 58 2.73 -5.61 9.27
C LYS A 58 2.42 -5.18 10.70
N GLN A 59 3.46 -4.86 11.47
CA GLN A 59 3.36 -4.52 12.90
C GLN A 59 2.62 -3.21 13.17
N GLN A 60 2.60 -2.28 12.22
CA GLN A 60 1.81 -1.05 12.28
C GLN A 60 0.28 -1.25 12.20
N ALA A 61 -0.21 -2.49 12.05
CA ALA A 61 -1.65 -2.76 12.08
C ALA A 61 -2.27 -2.35 13.43
N THR A 62 -3.39 -1.62 13.39
CA THR A 62 -4.03 -1.04 14.60
C THR A 62 -4.56 -2.06 15.60
N LYS A 63 -4.87 -3.29 15.16
CA LYS A 63 -5.53 -4.30 16.01
C LYS A 63 -4.78 -5.61 16.07
N ASN A 64 -4.75 -6.35 14.95
CA ASN A 64 -4.16 -7.67 14.90
C ASN A 64 -3.23 -7.79 13.69
N PRO A 65 -1.91 -7.61 13.87
CA PRO A 65 -0.93 -7.81 12.81
C PRO A 65 -1.03 -9.20 12.15
N GLU A 66 -1.43 -10.23 12.89
CA GLU A 66 -1.53 -11.61 12.36
C GLU A 66 -2.67 -11.82 11.36
N ASP A 67 -3.68 -10.95 11.35
CA ASP A 67 -4.74 -10.98 10.34
C ASP A 67 -4.32 -10.31 9.02
N ASN A 68 -3.09 -9.80 8.93
CA ASN A 68 -2.59 -9.09 7.75
C ASN A 68 -1.41 -9.83 7.13
N ALA A 69 -1.53 -10.08 5.83
CA ALA A 69 -0.38 -10.27 4.97
C ALA A 69 0.22 -8.90 4.64
N VAL A 70 1.42 -8.90 4.06
CA VAL A 70 2.03 -7.70 3.46
C VAL A 70 2.34 -7.99 2.01
N ILE A 71 1.92 -7.07 1.14
CA ILE A 71 2.23 -7.09 -0.27
C ILE A 71 3.19 -5.96 -0.63
N SER A 72 4.03 -6.20 -1.63
CA SER A 72 4.90 -5.21 -2.26
C SER A 72 4.30 -4.78 -3.60
N LEU A 73 4.40 -3.49 -3.90
CA LEU A 73 4.03 -2.87 -5.16
C LEU A 73 5.24 -2.08 -5.69
N PRO A 74 5.80 -2.42 -6.85
CA PRO A 74 6.85 -1.62 -7.47
C PRO A 74 6.33 -0.25 -7.90
N VAL A 75 7.02 0.84 -7.56
CA VAL A 75 6.57 2.22 -7.81
C VAL A 75 6.37 2.47 -9.30
N ILE A 76 7.35 2.08 -10.12
CA ILE A 76 7.26 2.20 -11.58
C ILE A 76 6.03 1.47 -12.15
N ALA A 77 5.70 0.29 -11.63
CA ALA A 77 4.58 -0.51 -12.12
C ALA A 77 3.25 0.13 -11.74
N VAL A 78 3.14 0.75 -10.56
CA VAL A 78 1.96 1.52 -10.17
C VAL A 78 1.78 2.73 -11.09
N ARG A 79 2.83 3.50 -11.36
CA ARG A 79 2.80 4.68 -12.24
C ARG A 79 2.47 4.36 -13.70
N GLN A 80 2.70 3.12 -14.15
CA GLN A 80 2.30 2.64 -15.47
C GLN A 80 0.79 2.31 -15.56
N ILE A 81 0.10 2.20 -14.43
CA ILE A 81 -1.35 2.08 -14.42
C ILE A 81 -1.93 3.48 -14.57
N ARG A 82 -2.72 3.66 -15.62
CA ARG A 82 -3.38 4.92 -15.97
C ARG A 82 -3.93 5.64 -14.73
N ASP A 83 -3.57 6.91 -14.63
CA ASP A 83 -4.01 7.89 -13.64
C ASP A 83 -3.54 7.61 -12.19
N LEU A 84 -2.82 6.50 -11.93
CA LEU A 84 -2.25 6.22 -10.61
C LEU A 84 -0.88 6.88 -10.40
N ASN A 85 -0.65 7.36 -9.19
CA ASN A 85 0.64 7.85 -8.73
C ASN A 85 0.97 7.33 -7.32
N VAL A 86 2.24 7.38 -6.94
CA VAL A 86 2.69 7.11 -5.57
C VAL A 86 3.36 8.35 -5.02
N GLU A 87 2.86 8.84 -3.89
CA GLU A 87 3.26 10.09 -3.25
C GLU A 87 3.73 9.85 -1.82
N HIS A 88 4.88 10.43 -1.46
CA HIS A 88 5.38 10.38 -0.08
C HIS A 88 4.59 11.39 0.76
N THR A 89 3.80 10.88 1.69
CA THR A 89 2.88 11.65 2.54
C THR A 89 3.13 11.31 4.01
N PRO A 90 4.36 11.55 4.52
CA PRO A 90 4.73 11.09 5.84
C PRO A 90 3.85 11.72 6.92
N THR A 91 3.63 10.99 8.00
CA THR A 91 2.88 11.47 9.16
C THR A 91 3.79 11.52 10.38
N PRO A 92 3.48 12.32 11.43
CA PRO A 92 4.31 12.38 12.64
C PRO A 92 4.58 11.00 13.26
N ALA A 93 3.62 10.07 13.14
CA ALA A 93 3.73 8.70 13.67
C ALA A 93 4.37 7.69 12.68
N ASN A 94 4.44 8.02 11.38
CA ASN A 94 4.92 7.11 10.35
C ASN A 94 5.60 7.87 9.22
N ARG A 95 6.94 7.96 9.29
CA ARG A 95 7.78 8.53 8.24
C ARG A 95 7.66 7.77 6.92
N ALA A 96 7.38 6.47 6.94
CA ALA A 96 7.23 5.69 5.72
C ALA A 96 5.89 5.91 5.03
N HIS A 97 4.93 6.60 5.67
CA HIS A 97 3.60 6.77 5.13
C HIS A 97 3.65 7.40 3.74
N SER A 98 2.93 6.78 2.82
CA SER A 98 2.80 7.19 1.43
C SER A 98 1.41 6.79 0.96
N ASP A 99 0.96 7.38 -0.13
CA ASP A 99 -0.33 7.08 -0.72
C ASP A 99 -0.18 6.68 -2.18
N VAL A 100 -0.90 5.64 -2.57
CA VAL A 100 -1.23 5.40 -3.97
C VAL A 100 -2.53 6.17 -4.27
N CYS A 101 -2.44 7.19 -5.12
CA CYS A 101 -3.54 8.11 -5.42
C CYS A 101 -3.99 7.98 -6.88
N GLY A 102 -5.16 8.55 -7.19
CA GLY A 102 -5.62 8.75 -8.57
C GLY A 102 -6.51 7.64 -9.11
N SER A 103 -7.12 6.82 -8.25
CA SER A 103 -8.06 5.80 -8.70
C SER A 103 -9.22 6.40 -9.50
N PRO A 104 -9.59 5.79 -10.63
CA PRO A 104 -10.71 6.27 -11.43
C PRO A 104 -12.04 6.27 -10.65
N THR A 105 -12.85 7.31 -10.86
CA THR A 105 -14.22 7.38 -10.32
C THR A 105 -15.20 6.49 -11.10
N ASN A 106 -14.90 6.24 -12.39
CA ASN A 106 -15.66 5.31 -13.21
C ASN A 106 -15.46 3.87 -12.73
N ARG A 107 -16.56 3.15 -12.46
CA ARG A 107 -16.54 1.80 -11.89
C ARG A 107 -15.80 0.76 -12.74
N GLU A 108 -15.91 0.84 -14.06
CA GLU A 108 -15.25 -0.09 -14.96
C GLU A 108 -13.72 0.13 -14.93
N LEU A 109 -13.29 1.40 -15.08
CA LEU A 109 -11.88 1.77 -14.99
C LEU A 109 -11.29 1.45 -13.62
N LEU A 110 -12.04 1.67 -12.54
CA LEU A 110 -11.65 1.29 -11.19
C LEU A 110 -11.42 -0.22 -11.06
N THR A 111 -12.34 -1.03 -11.61
CA THR A 111 -12.20 -2.49 -11.62
C THR A 111 -10.93 -2.90 -12.38
N GLN A 112 -10.68 -2.29 -13.54
CA GLN A 112 -9.47 -2.57 -14.32
C GLN A 112 -8.19 -2.16 -13.57
N ALA A 113 -8.18 -1.01 -12.91
CA ALA A 113 -7.03 -0.54 -12.11
C ALA A 113 -6.72 -1.53 -10.98
N ARG A 114 -7.73 -1.99 -10.23
CA ARG A 114 -7.56 -2.98 -9.16
C ARG A 114 -7.04 -4.32 -9.64
N VAL A 115 -7.49 -4.79 -10.80
CA VAL A 115 -6.98 -6.02 -11.41
C VAL A 115 -5.51 -5.85 -11.84
N LYS A 116 -5.14 -4.70 -12.38
CA LYS A 116 -3.73 -4.40 -12.73
C LYS A 116 -2.86 -4.33 -11.48
N LEU A 117 -3.31 -3.64 -10.43
CA LEU A 117 -2.63 -3.60 -9.12
C LEU A 117 -2.43 -5.00 -8.55
N LEU A 118 -3.44 -5.87 -8.63
CA LEU A 118 -3.31 -7.26 -8.19
C LEU A 118 -2.21 -8.00 -8.95
N ARG A 119 -2.15 -7.84 -10.28
CA ARG A 119 -1.17 -8.53 -11.14
C ARG A 119 0.28 -8.11 -10.86
N ILE A 120 0.50 -6.86 -10.46
CA ILE A 120 1.85 -6.37 -10.14
C ILE A 120 2.21 -6.57 -8.67
N SER A 121 1.24 -6.92 -7.83
CA SER A 121 1.48 -7.12 -6.41
C SER A 121 2.16 -8.45 -6.13
N GLN A 122 3.09 -8.44 -5.18
CA GLN A 122 3.73 -9.65 -4.66
C GLN A 122 3.48 -9.76 -3.17
N VAL A 123 2.95 -10.90 -2.70
CA VAL A 123 2.88 -11.20 -1.27
C VAL A 123 4.30 -11.43 -0.75
N VAL A 124 4.80 -10.55 0.11
CA VAL A 124 6.14 -10.62 0.71
C VAL A 124 6.12 -11.13 2.15
N ILE A 125 4.97 -10.99 2.83
CA ILE A 125 4.68 -11.68 4.09
C ILE A 125 3.31 -12.33 3.94
N PRO A 126 3.21 -13.68 3.95
CA PRO A 126 1.92 -14.37 3.83
C PRO A 126 1.10 -14.24 5.13
N LEU A 127 -0.19 -14.59 5.04
CA LEU A 127 -1.02 -14.78 6.22
C LEU A 127 -0.44 -15.93 7.06
N THR A 128 -0.37 -15.73 8.37
CA THR A 128 -0.04 -16.81 9.30
C THR A 128 -1.21 -17.78 9.34
N HIS A 129 -0.99 -19.04 8.94
CA HIS A 129 -2.02 -20.07 9.06
C HIS A 129 -2.38 -20.27 10.55
N ARG A 130 -3.67 -20.19 10.87
CA ARG A 130 -4.25 -20.73 12.10
C ARG A 130 -5.21 -21.83 11.73
#